data_AF-A0A1Y4U097-F1
#
_entry.id   AF-A0A1Y4U097-F1
#
_cell.length_a   1.000
_cell.length_b   1.000
_cell.length_c   1.000
_cell.angle_alpha   90.00
_cell.angle_beta   90.00
_cell.angle_gamma   90.00
#
_symmetry.space_group_name_H-M   'P 1'
#
loop_
_entity.id
_entity.type
_entity.pdbx_description
1 polymer ?
#
loop_
_entity_poly.entity_id
_entity_poly.type
_entity_poly.pdbx_seq_one_letter_code
_entity_poly.pdbx_strand_id
1 'polypeptide(L)'
;MAMKKKITLLLSSLLVFAIIAILIFVIYRSSESYRKDQATGNITQWDCSVSCAESSDEYVITYSDVKVISQTGALTIQNRNDFDIVVHLLSAGEKEIVSDNIPAGGSCSFLKVTDKEYTVGVHAEVDENTEIKVFVYDGKSTEPYAIY
;
A
#
# COMPACT_ATOMS: atom_id res chain seq x y z
N MET A 1 49.98 -16.73 -21.42
CA MET A 1 48.66 -17.18 -20.90
C MET A 1 48.13 -16.29 -19.76
N ALA A 2 48.98 -15.87 -18.80
CA ALA A 2 48.57 -15.04 -17.66
C ALA A 2 47.94 -13.68 -18.00
N MET A 3 48.44 -12.97 -19.03
CA MET A 3 47.92 -11.66 -19.44
C MET A 3 46.50 -11.75 -20.04
N LYS A 4 46.21 -12.79 -20.84
CA LYS A 4 44.87 -13.04 -21.38
C LYS A 4 43.84 -13.28 -20.27
N LYS A 5 44.19 -14.08 -19.26
CA LYS A 5 43.31 -14.38 -18.11
C LYS A 5 43.01 -13.13 -17.26
N LYS A 6 43.98 -12.23 -17.08
CA LYS A 6 43.79 -10.93 -16.41
C LYS A 6 42.88 -9.98 -17.20
N ILE A 7 43.06 -9.90 -18.52
CA ILE A 7 42.22 -9.07 -19.41
C ILE A 7 40.77 -9.59 -19.42
N THR A 8 40.57 -10.91 -19.50
CA THR A 8 39.23 -11.52 -19.43
C THR A 8 38.54 -11.23 -18.10
N LEU A 9 39.28 -11.28 -16.98
CA LEU A 9 38.73 -10.99 -15.64
C LEU A 9 38.31 -9.51 -15.47
N LEU A 10 39.06 -8.58 -16.07
CA LEU A 10 38.73 -7.15 -16.07
C LEU A 10 37.47 -6.88 -16.91
N LEU A 11 37.36 -7.50 -18.10
CA LEU A 11 36.19 -7.38 -18.97
C LEU A 11 34.94 -7.96 -18.31
N SER A 12 35.04 -9.11 -17.63
CA SER A 12 33.91 -9.70 -16.91
C SER A 12 33.46 -8.83 -15.73
N SER A 13 34.41 -8.24 -14.99
CA SER A 13 34.09 -7.34 -13.89
C SER A 13 33.34 -6.09 -14.36
N LEU A 14 33.81 -5.46 -15.46
CA LEU A 14 33.17 -4.28 -16.04
C LEU A 14 31.72 -4.55 -16.48
N LEU A 15 31.46 -5.74 -17.05
CA LEU A 15 30.11 -6.18 -17.42
C LEU A 15 29.18 -6.30 -16.21
N VAL A 16 29.66 -6.85 -15.10
CA VAL A 16 28.86 -6.97 -13.86
C VAL A 16 28.52 -5.58 -13.31
N PHE A 17 29.47 -4.66 -13.26
CA PHE A 17 29.21 -3.29 -12.82
C PHE A 17 28.21 -2.56 -13.72
N ALA A 18 28.27 -2.78 -15.04
CA ALA A 18 27.30 -2.21 -15.98
C ALA A 18 25.87 -2.73 -15.72
N ILE A 19 25.72 -4.03 -15.45
CA ILE A 19 24.41 -4.63 -15.12
C ILE A 19 23.85 -4.04 -13.82
N ILE A 20 24.69 -3.92 -12.77
CA ILE A 20 24.28 -3.32 -11.49
C ILE A 20 23.84 -1.87 -11.69
N ALA A 21 24.60 -1.08 -12.46
CA ALA A 21 24.24 0.32 -12.74
C ALA A 21 22.91 0.44 -13.50
N ILE A 22 22.65 -0.46 -14.45
CA ILE A 22 21.36 -0.52 -15.17
C ILE A 22 20.22 -0.86 -14.20
N LEU A 23 20.40 -1.86 -13.32
CA LEU A 23 19.38 -2.21 -12.33
C LEU A 23 19.05 -1.04 -11.40
N ILE A 24 20.06 -0.35 -10.88
CA ILE A 24 19.88 0.86 -10.06
C ILE A 24 19.14 1.94 -10.86
N PHE A 25 19.50 2.17 -12.11
CA PHE A 25 18.85 3.16 -12.97
C PHE A 25 17.38 2.82 -13.24
N VAL A 26 17.06 1.54 -13.49
CA VAL A 26 15.68 1.08 -13.69
C VAL A 26 14.85 1.33 -12.43
N ILE A 27 15.36 0.93 -11.25
CA ILE A 27 14.69 1.16 -9.96
C ILE A 27 14.47 2.66 -9.71
N TYR A 28 15.50 3.48 -9.99
CA TYR A 28 15.43 4.93 -9.84
C TYR A 28 14.37 5.56 -10.76
N ARG A 29 14.25 5.08 -12.01
CA ARG A 29 13.25 5.60 -12.97
C ARG A 29 11.82 5.17 -12.62
N SER A 30 11.65 3.96 -12.10
CA SER A 30 10.35 3.48 -11.60
C SER A 30 9.88 4.36 -10.44
N SER A 31 10.74 4.58 -9.44
CA SER A 31 10.40 5.39 -8.27
C SER A 31 10.15 6.87 -8.60
N GLU A 32 10.89 7.45 -9.55
CA GLU A 32 10.62 8.80 -10.07
C GLU A 32 9.26 8.90 -10.76
N SER A 33 8.85 7.88 -11.51
CA SER A 33 7.55 7.87 -12.19
C SER A 33 6.42 7.76 -11.17
N TYR A 34 6.55 6.85 -10.20
CA TYR A 34 5.61 6.73 -9.08
C TYR A 34 5.49 8.03 -8.26
N ARG A 35 6.63 8.67 -7.94
CA ARG A 35 6.64 9.96 -7.24
C ARG A 35 5.97 11.06 -8.06
N LYS A 36 6.12 11.05 -9.38
CA LYS A 36 5.43 11.99 -10.28
C LYS A 36 3.94 11.73 -10.32
N ASP A 37 3.49 10.48 -10.32
CA ASP A 37 2.06 10.15 -10.30
C ASP A 37 1.41 10.58 -8.97
N GLN A 38 2.14 10.45 -7.85
CA GLN A 38 1.75 11.00 -6.56
C GLN A 38 1.75 12.54 -6.56
N ALA A 39 2.79 13.19 -7.10
CA ALA A 39 2.94 14.65 -7.10
C ALA A 39 2.05 15.38 -8.12
N THR A 40 1.62 14.71 -9.19
CA THR A 40 0.71 15.26 -10.22
C THR A 40 -0.76 15.17 -9.78
N GLY A 41 -1.04 14.61 -8.60
CA GLY A 41 -2.39 14.49 -8.06
C GLY A 41 -3.23 13.39 -8.71
N ASN A 42 -2.61 12.45 -9.42
CA ASN A 42 -3.31 11.34 -10.08
C ASN A 42 -3.59 10.16 -9.14
N ILE A 43 -2.92 10.10 -7.98
CA ILE A 43 -3.18 9.12 -6.92
C ILE A 43 -3.72 9.87 -5.71
N THR A 44 -5.03 9.83 -5.53
CA THR A 44 -5.64 10.38 -4.32
C THR A 44 -5.37 9.42 -3.16
N GLN A 45 -4.83 9.94 -2.06
CA GLN A 45 -4.54 9.20 -0.85
C GLN A 45 -5.34 9.78 0.31
N TRP A 46 -5.92 8.92 1.13
CA TRP A 46 -6.60 9.29 2.37
C TRP A 46 -5.96 8.56 3.55
N ASP A 47 -5.76 9.30 4.64
CA ASP A 47 -5.44 8.74 5.94
C ASP A 47 -6.75 8.39 6.64
N CYS A 48 -7.05 7.09 6.74
CA CYS A 48 -8.25 6.56 7.36
C CYS A 48 -7.94 5.91 8.70
N SER A 49 -6.83 6.29 9.34
CA SER A 49 -6.42 5.76 10.64
C SER A 49 -7.47 6.09 11.71
N VAL A 50 -7.63 5.18 12.66
CA VAL A 50 -8.62 5.26 13.74
C VAL A 50 -8.00 4.83 15.07
N SER A 51 -8.59 5.25 16.18
CA SER A 51 -8.27 4.72 17.51
C SER A 51 -9.30 3.66 17.88
N CYS A 52 -8.85 2.46 18.23
CA CYS A 52 -9.74 1.35 18.60
C CYS A 52 -10.75 1.79 19.67
N ALA A 53 -12.05 1.69 19.38
CA ALA A 53 -13.09 2.23 20.25
C ALA A 53 -13.29 1.45 21.55
N GLU A 54 -13.15 0.12 21.50
CA GLU A 54 -13.43 -0.80 22.61
C GLU A 54 -12.45 -1.97 22.57
N SER A 55 -12.13 -2.57 23.72
CA SER A 55 -11.20 -3.72 23.81
C SER A 55 -11.74 -4.96 23.10
N SER A 56 -10.82 -5.77 22.54
CA SER A 56 -11.06 -6.88 21.61
C SER A 56 -11.84 -8.11 22.12
N ASP A 57 -12.51 -8.02 23.27
CA ASP A 57 -13.36 -9.12 23.75
C ASP A 57 -14.60 -9.34 22.85
N GLU A 58 -14.94 -8.34 22.02
CA GLU A 58 -16.00 -8.38 21.00
C GLU A 58 -15.47 -7.94 19.62
N TYR A 59 -16.14 -8.35 18.53
CA TYR A 59 -15.79 -7.92 17.16
C TYR A 59 -16.19 -6.45 16.95
N VAL A 60 -15.28 -5.54 17.32
CA VAL A 60 -15.49 -4.09 17.23
C VAL A 60 -14.99 -3.57 15.89
N ILE A 61 -15.81 -2.77 15.21
CA ILE A 61 -15.42 -2.04 13.99
C ILE A 61 -15.40 -0.55 14.34
N THR A 62 -14.24 0.09 14.16
CA THR A 62 -14.12 1.53 14.32
C THR A 62 -14.14 2.22 12.96
N TYR A 63 -15.07 3.14 12.76
CA TYR A 63 -15.21 3.89 11.52
C TYR A 63 -14.43 5.20 11.53
N SER A 64 -13.70 5.46 10.46
CA SER A 64 -13.05 6.74 10.20
C SER A 64 -14.09 7.80 9.82
N ASP A 65 -13.86 9.04 10.23
CA ASP A 65 -14.64 10.20 9.76
C ASP A 65 -14.32 10.60 8.32
N VAL A 66 -13.32 9.95 7.70
CA VAL A 66 -12.86 10.26 6.34
C VAL A 66 -13.75 9.58 5.30
N LYS A 67 -14.16 10.38 4.32
CA LYS A 67 -14.89 9.94 3.13
C LYS A 67 -13.93 9.69 1.97
N VAL A 68 -13.99 8.50 1.41
CA VAL A 68 -13.16 8.08 0.28
C VAL A 68 -14.03 7.82 -0.95
N ILE A 69 -13.55 8.23 -2.13
CA ILE A 69 -14.25 8.08 -3.41
C ILE A 69 -13.23 7.60 -4.43
N SER A 70 -13.52 6.53 -5.15
CA SER A 70 -12.65 6.08 -6.24
C SER A 70 -13.09 6.65 -7.59
N GLN A 71 -12.14 7.25 -8.31
CA GLN A 71 -12.30 7.62 -9.72
C GLN A 71 -11.78 6.52 -10.65
N THR A 72 -10.89 5.66 -10.17
CA THR A 72 -10.31 4.54 -10.94
C THR A 72 -11.17 3.28 -10.92
N GLY A 73 -12.20 3.25 -10.06
CA GLY A 73 -13.01 2.08 -9.76
C GLY A 73 -12.32 1.05 -8.86
N ALA A 74 -11.23 1.44 -8.19
CA ALA A 74 -10.55 0.63 -7.19
C ALA A 74 -10.06 1.49 -6.00
N LEU A 75 -10.18 0.92 -4.80
CA LEU A 75 -9.57 1.45 -3.59
C LEU A 75 -8.58 0.43 -3.04
N THR A 76 -7.30 0.76 -3.02
CA THR A 76 -6.31 -0.07 -2.35
C THR A 76 -6.12 0.41 -0.91
N ILE A 77 -6.32 -0.49 0.03
CA ILE A 77 -6.02 -0.31 1.44
C ILE A 77 -4.61 -0.83 1.73
N GLN A 78 -3.87 -0.07 2.53
CA GLN A 78 -2.57 -0.45 3.04
C GLN A 78 -2.60 -0.51 4.55
N ASN A 79 -2.31 -1.70 5.09
CA ASN A 79 -2.10 -1.90 6.51
C ASN A 79 -0.70 -1.39 6.88
N ARG A 80 -0.61 -0.36 7.72
CA ARG A 80 0.65 0.22 8.19
C ARG A 80 1.00 -0.20 9.62
N ASN A 81 0.32 -1.22 10.12
CA ASN A 81 0.51 -1.77 11.46
C ASN A 81 1.41 -3.01 11.43
N ASP A 82 1.86 -3.41 12.61
CA ASP A 82 2.55 -4.67 12.89
C ASP A 82 1.59 -5.81 13.29
N PHE A 83 0.28 -5.57 13.21
CA PHE A 83 -0.80 -6.53 13.41
C PHE A 83 -1.75 -6.59 12.21
N ASP A 84 -2.54 -7.64 12.15
CA ASP A 84 -3.51 -7.90 11.08
C ASP A 84 -4.79 -7.07 11.25
N ILE A 85 -5.43 -6.72 10.14
CA ILE A 85 -6.68 -5.93 10.13
C ILE A 85 -7.71 -6.50 9.16
N VAL A 86 -8.98 -6.24 9.43
CA VAL A 86 -10.10 -6.41 8.48
C VAL A 86 -10.73 -5.05 8.20
N VAL A 87 -10.98 -4.76 6.93
CA VAL A 87 -11.49 -3.46 6.49
C VAL A 87 -12.88 -3.61 5.95
N HIS A 88 -13.77 -2.72 6.39
CA HIS A 88 -15.15 -2.60 5.98
C HIS A 88 -15.34 -1.31 5.20
N LEU A 89 -15.89 -1.38 3.99
CA LEU A 89 -16.32 -0.21 3.23
C LEU A 89 -17.83 -0.07 3.32
N LEU A 90 -18.25 0.99 4.01
CA LEU A 90 -19.65 1.34 4.18
C LEU A 90 -20.07 2.44 3.21
N SER A 91 -21.11 2.19 2.42
CA SER A 91 -21.78 3.20 1.60
C SER A 91 -23.27 3.26 1.94
N ALA A 92 -23.85 4.46 1.88
CA ALA A 92 -25.22 4.70 2.34
C ALA A 92 -26.25 3.89 1.52
N GLY A 93 -27.06 3.09 2.21
CA GLY A 93 -28.12 2.29 1.59
C GLY A 93 -27.64 1.04 0.86
N GLU A 94 -26.35 0.70 0.94
CA GLU A 94 -25.79 -0.53 0.37
C GLU A 94 -25.30 -1.48 1.45
N LYS A 95 -25.10 -2.74 1.05
CA LYS A 95 -24.43 -3.72 1.91
C LYS A 95 -22.95 -3.37 2.01
N GLU A 96 -22.41 -3.43 3.22
CA GLU A 96 -20.98 -3.27 3.47
C GLU A 96 -20.15 -4.28 2.67
N ILE A 97 -19.04 -3.80 2.13
CA ILE A 97 -18.05 -4.62 1.43
C ILE A 97 -16.90 -4.86 2.41
N VAL A 98 -16.60 -6.11 2.69
CA VAL A 98 -15.61 -6.51 3.70
C VAL A 98 -14.41 -7.13 3.00
N SER A 99 -13.21 -6.78 3.43
CA SER A 99 -11.98 -7.45 2.96
C SER A 99 -11.82 -8.82 3.60
N ASP A 100 -10.99 -9.67 2.98
CA ASP A 100 -10.33 -10.72 3.73
C ASP A 100 -9.36 -10.11 4.77
N ASN A 101 -8.80 -10.95 5.64
CA ASN A 101 -7.77 -10.51 6.59
C ASN A 101 -6.56 -9.94 5.85
N ILE A 102 -6.16 -8.71 6.20
CA ILE A 102 -5.01 -8.02 5.63
C ILE A 102 -3.86 -8.14 6.62
N PRO A 103 -2.80 -8.90 6.30
CA PRO A 103 -1.72 -9.13 7.23
C PRO A 103 -0.97 -7.84 7.56
N ALA A 104 -0.24 -7.83 8.68
CA ALA A 104 0.70 -6.76 9.04
C ALA A 104 1.56 -6.29 7.85
N GLY A 105 1.60 -4.98 7.60
CA GLY A 105 2.29 -4.39 6.44
C GLY A 105 1.69 -4.70 5.06
N GLY A 106 0.60 -5.46 5.00
CA GLY A 106 -0.04 -5.94 3.78
C GLY A 106 -0.92 -4.89 3.08
N SER A 107 -1.55 -5.30 1.98
CA SER A 107 -2.50 -4.47 1.24
C SER A 107 -3.63 -5.31 0.63
N CYS A 108 -4.78 -4.68 0.42
CA CYS A 108 -5.94 -5.28 -0.24
C CYS A 108 -6.60 -4.26 -1.16
N SER A 109 -7.08 -4.68 -2.33
CA SER A 109 -7.78 -3.80 -3.26
C SER A 109 -9.24 -4.17 -3.40
N PHE A 110 -10.12 -3.23 -3.08
CA PHE A 110 -11.53 -3.31 -3.44
C PHE A 110 -11.70 -2.88 -4.88
N LEU A 111 -12.39 -3.69 -5.68
CA LEU A 111 -12.61 -3.45 -7.10
C LEU A 111 -14.08 -3.12 -7.37
N LYS A 112 -14.34 -2.39 -8.47
CA LYS A 112 -15.68 -1.98 -8.91
C LYS A 112 -16.38 -1.05 -7.90
N VAL A 113 -15.61 -0.20 -7.23
CA VAL A 113 -16.07 0.75 -6.19
C VAL A 113 -16.11 2.21 -6.73
N THR A 114 -16.47 2.38 -8.00
CA THR A 114 -16.53 3.70 -8.67
C THR A 114 -17.79 4.49 -8.28
N ASP A 115 -17.71 5.82 -8.41
CA ASP A 115 -18.84 6.76 -8.37
C ASP A 115 -19.64 6.78 -7.06
N LYS A 116 -19.01 6.37 -5.96
CA LYS A 116 -19.63 6.29 -4.63
C LYS A 116 -18.69 6.77 -3.54
N GLU A 117 -19.30 7.33 -2.52
CA GLU A 117 -18.62 7.67 -1.27
C GLU A 117 -18.68 6.48 -0.31
N TYR A 118 -17.51 6.16 0.25
CA TYR A 118 -17.35 5.14 1.27
C TYR A 118 -16.79 5.73 2.55
N THR A 119 -17.22 5.15 3.66
CA THR A 119 -16.61 5.34 4.99
C THR A 119 -15.82 4.07 5.30
N VAL A 120 -14.58 4.23 5.76
CA VAL A 120 -13.69 3.10 6.06
C VAL A 120 -13.88 2.71 7.53
N GLY A 121 -14.35 1.49 7.75
CA GLY A 121 -14.37 0.80 9.04
C GLY A 121 -13.20 -0.15 9.16
N VAL A 122 -12.61 -0.26 10.35
CA VAL A 122 -11.48 -1.15 10.60
C VAL A 122 -11.75 -1.96 11.85
N HIS A 123 -11.54 -3.26 11.73
CA HIS A 123 -11.49 -4.20 12.84
C HIS A 123 -10.05 -4.69 13.01
N ALA A 124 -9.58 -4.73 14.25
CA ALA A 124 -8.29 -5.30 14.64
C ALA A 124 -8.41 -5.87 16.06
N GLU A 125 -7.68 -6.96 16.34
CA GLU A 125 -7.62 -7.57 17.67
C GLU A 125 -6.55 -6.85 18.51
N VAL A 126 -6.89 -5.67 19.01
CA VAL A 126 -5.99 -4.79 19.77
C VAL A 126 -6.70 -4.17 20.96
N ASP A 127 -5.90 -3.67 21.92
CA ASP A 127 -6.43 -2.98 23.10
C ASP A 127 -7.18 -1.69 22.72
N GLU A 128 -8.14 -1.30 23.55
CA GLU A 128 -8.83 -0.01 23.43
C GLU A 128 -7.84 1.15 23.32
N ASN A 129 -8.18 2.16 22.52
CA ASN A 129 -7.37 3.34 22.22
C ASN A 129 -6.07 3.06 21.45
N THR A 130 -5.81 1.81 21.04
CA THR A 130 -4.71 1.50 20.13
C THR A 130 -4.94 2.22 18.80
N GLU A 131 -3.94 2.96 18.32
CA GLU A 131 -3.97 3.58 17.00
C GLU A 131 -3.82 2.50 15.91
N ILE A 132 -4.77 2.46 14.98
CA ILE A 132 -4.81 1.55 13.85
C ILE A 132 -4.57 2.36 12.58
N LYS A 133 -3.37 2.22 12.00
CA LYS A 133 -2.89 3.01 10.85
C LYS A 133 -3.34 2.40 9.53
N VAL A 134 -4.23 3.11 8.83
CA VAL A 134 -4.81 2.62 7.57
C VAL A 134 -4.78 3.72 6.52
N PHE A 135 -4.12 3.43 5.41
CA PHE A 135 -4.01 4.34 4.27
C PHE A 135 -4.79 3.79 3.09
N VAL A 136 -5.55 4.65 2.43
CA VAL A 136 -6.37 4.29 1.27
C VAL A 136 -5.91 5.06 0.06
N TYR A 137 -5.78 4.39 -1.08
CA TYR A 137 -5.35 4.96 -2.35
C TYR A 137 -6.43 4.71 -3.42
N ASP A 138 -6.70 5.70 -4.26
CA ASP A 138 -7.50 5.52 -5.46
C ASP A 138 -6.66 4.84 -6.55
N GLY A 139 -6.92 3.56 -6.79
CA GLY A 139 -6.17 2.74 -7.73
C GLY A 139 -6.14 1.26 -7.34
N LYS A 140 -5.54 0.45 -8.23
CA LYS A 140 -5.20 -0.97 -7.98
C LYS A 140 -3.76 -1.16 -7.51
N SER A 141 -2.93 -0.13 -7.66
CA SER A 141 -1.49 -0.22 -7.45
C SER A 141 -1.12 0.41 -6.12
N THR A 142 -0.71 -0.43 -5.18
CA THR A 142 0.27 -0.04 -4.19
C THR A 142 1.62 -0.53 -4.68
N GLU A 143 2.49 0.35 -5.16
CA GLU A 143 3.90 0.11 -4.88
C GLU A 143 4.13 0.57 -3.44
N PRO A 144 4.31 -0.36 -2.48
CA PRO A 144 4.69 0.03 -1.14
C PRO A 144 6.16 0.44 -1.21
N TYR A 145 6.48 1.55 -0.56
CA TYR A 145 7.83 1.97 -0.20
C TYR A 145 8.78 0.77 0.02
N ALA A 146 9.67 0.52 -0.95
CA ALA A 146 10.93 -0.14 -0.67
C ALA A 146 11.81 0.90 0.04
N ILE A 147 11.77 0.91 1.36
CA ILE A 147 12.75 1.64 2.16
C ILE A 147 14.05 0.81 2.12
N TYR A 148 15.10 1.34 1.49
CA TYR A 148 16.47 0.90 1.71
C TYR A 148 17.03 1.58 2.97
#